data_AF-A0AAW9J4D2-F1
#
_entry.id   AF-A0AAW9J4D2-F1
#
_cell.length_a   1.000
_cell.length_b   1.000
_cell.length_c   1.000
_cell.angle_alpha   90.00
_cell.angle_beta   90.00
_cell.angle_gamma   90.00
#
_symmetry.space_group_name_H-M   'P 1'
#
loop_
_entity.id
_entity.type
_entity.pdbx_description
1 polymer ?
#
loop_
_entity_poly.entity_id
_entity_poly.type
_entity_poly.pdbx_seq_one_letter_code
_entity_poly.pdbx_strand_id
1 'polypeptide(L)' 'MEAISVKNLSVAYESNTIIENMSLSIPKGKISIIIGANGCGKSTLLKTISRI' A
#
# COMPACT_ATOMS: atom_id res chain seq x y z
N MET A 1 14.02 4.65 -12.05
CA MET A 1 14.11 3.32 -11.39
C MET A 1 13.21 3.33 -10.17
N GLU A 2 12.35 2.33 -10.03
CA GLU A 2 11.49 2.13 -8.87
C GLU A 2 12.23 1.28 -7.83
N ALA A 3 12.02 1.56 -6.54
CA ALA A 3 12.46 0.69 -5.46
C ALA A 3 11.39 -0.33 -5.07
N ILE A 4 10.11 0.07 -5.15
CA ILE A 4 8.95 -0.78 -4.87
C ILE A 4 7.93 -0.57 -5.98
N SER A 5 7.39 -1.67 -6.50
CA SER A 5 6.32 -1.67 -7.49
C SER A 5 5.23 -2.62 -7.03
N VAL A 6 4.00 -2.11 -6.95
CA VAL A 6 2.79 -2.84 -6.55
C VAL A 6 1.82 -2.77 -7.71
N LYS A 7 1.26 -3.92 -8.11
CA LYS A 7 0.31 -4.01 -9.22
C LYS A 7 -0.94 -4.74 -8.75
N ASN A 8 -2.10 -4.11 -8.96
CA ASN A 8 -3.43 -4.68 -8.72
C ASN A 8 -3.57 -5.32 -7.33
N LEU A 9 -3.05 -4.64 -6.30
CA LEU A 9 -3.08 -5.12 -4.93
C LEU A 9 -4.48 -4.97 -4.34
N SER A 10 -5.04 -6.09 -3.88
CA SER A 10 -6.21 -6.10 -3.01
C SER A 10 -5.84 -6.74 -1.67
N VAL A 11 -6.29 -6.12 -0.58
CA VAL A 11 -6.05 -6.60 0.79
C VAL A 11 -7.34 -6.53 1.56
N ALA A 12 -7.72 -7.67 2.15
CA ALA A 12 -8.88 -7.80 3.01
C ALA A 12 -8.49 -8.41 4.35
N TYR A 13 -9.17 -8.01 5.40
CA TYR A 13 -9.20 -8.72 6.68
C TYR A 13 -10.59 -9.34 6.82
N GLU A 14 -10.65 -10.67 6.94
CA GLU A 14 -11.90 -11.43 6.92
C GLU A 14 -12.76 -11.06 5.70
N SER A 15 -13.98 -10.57 5.91
CA SER A 15 -14.91 -10.13 4.86
C SER A 15 -14.81 -8.64 4.52
N ASN A 16 -13.84 -7.90 5.07
CA ASN A 16 -13.71 -6.47 4.87
C ASN A 16 -12.51 -6.13 3.97
N THR A 17 -12.79 -5.71 2.74
CA THR A 17 -11.78 -5.21 1.80
C THR A 17 -11.30 -3.82 2.24
N ILE A 18 -10.02 -3.69 2.51
CA ILE A 18 -9.39 -2.43 2.95
C ILE A 18 -8.72 -1.70 1.79
N ILE A 19 -8.11 -2.46 0.88
CA ILE A 19 -7.46 -1.96 -0.34
C ILE A 19 -8.02 -2.77 -1.49
N GLU A 20 -8.49 -2.10 -2.53
CA GLU A 20 -9.07 -2.74 -3.71
C GLU A 20 -8.32 -2.31 -4.97
N ASN A 21 -7.72 -3.27 -5.66
CA ASN A 21 -7.07 -3.13 -6.97
C ASN A 21 -6.10 -1.93 -7.09
N MET A 22 -5.27 -1.71 -6.07
CA MET A 22 -4.34 -0.59 -6.02
C MET A 22 -3.03 -0.90 -6.77
N SER A 23 -2.59 0.04 -7.61
CA SER A 23 -1.25 0.01 -8.20
C SER A 23 -0.44 1.23 -7.75
N LEU A 24 0.85 1.03 -7.46
CA LEU A 24 1.74 2.01 -6.84
C LEU A 24 3.18 1.77 -7.25
N SER A 25 3.90 2.85 -7.56
CA SER A 25 5.35 2.85 -7.79
C SER A 25 6.03 3.81 -6.81
N ILE A 26 7.00 3.31 -6.03
CA ILE A 26 7.83 4.14 -5.15
C ILE A 26 9.21 4.32 -5.79
N PRO A 27 9.62 5.58 -6.07
CA PRO A 27 10.92 5.84 -6.70
C PRO A 27 12.11 5.50 -5.80
N LYS A 28 13.17 4.95 -6.38
CA LYS A 28 14.42 4.68 -5.67
C LYS A 28 15.14 5.98 -5.29
N GLY A 29 15.65 6.05 -4.05
CA GLY A 29 16.45 7.17 -3.57
C GLY A 29 15.65 8.44 -3.23
N LYS A 30 14.33 8.34 -3.08
CA LYS A 30 13.48 9.47 -2.66
C LYS A 30 12.65 9.11 -1.42
N ILE A 31 12.32 10.15 -0.65
CA ILE A 31 11.35 10.05 0.45
C ILE A 31 9.95 10.13 -0.15
N SER A 32 9.11 9.14 0.16
CA SER A 32 7.70 9.09 -0.24
C SER A 32 6.82 9.07 1.00
N ILE A 33 5.73 9.84 0.99
CA ILE A 33 4.81 9.99 2.14
C ILE A 33 3.44 9.45 1.74
N ILE A 34 2.83 8.63 2.59
CA ILE A 34 1.45 8.14 2.42
C ILE A 34 0.55 8.94 3.36
N ILE A 35 -0.44 9.64 2.79
CA ILE A 35 -1.38 10.49 3.52
C ILE A 35 -2.82 10.03 3.30
N GLY A 36 -3.71 10.39 4.22
CA GLY A 36 -5.14 10.07 4.14
C GLY A 36 -5.79 9.96 5.52
N ALA A 37 -7.13 9.94 5.55
CA ALA A 37 -7.92 9.86 6.77
C ALA A 37 -7.65 8.59 7.59
N ASN A 38 -8.03 8.59 8.87
CA ASN A 38 -7.96 7.39 9.70
C ASN A 38 -8.83 6.28 9.09
N GLY A 39 -8.34 5.04 9.11
CA GLY A 39 -9.05 3.89 8.51
C GLY A 39 -8.89 3.71 7.00
N CYS A 40 -8.25 4.64 6.26
CA CYS A 40 -8.14 4.53 4.79
C CYS A 40 -7.11 3.51 4.27
N GLY A 41 -6.62 2.59 5.12
CA GLY A 41 -5.73 1.49 4.69
C GLY A 41 -4.22 1.79 4.64
N LYS A 42 -3.73 2.93 5.14
CA LYS A 42 -2.28 3.28 5.12
C LYS A 42 -1.40 2.25 5.82
N SER A 43 -1.72 1.91 7.06
CA SER A 43 -0.96 0.91 7.83
C SER A 43 -1.10 -0.47 7.21
N THR A 44 -2.28 -0.81 6.66
CA THR A 44 -2.50 -2.05 5.92
C THR A 44 -1.58 -2.14 4.72
N LEU A 45 -1.50 -1.08 3.89
CA LEU A 45 -0.61 -1.01 2.73
C LEU A 45 0.86 -1.21 3.14
N LEU A 46 1.31 -0.49 4.17
CA LEU A 46 2.69 -0.60 4.65
C LEU A 46 3.00 -2.01 5.14
N LYS A 47 2.12 -2.60 5.96
CA LYS A 47 2.26 -3.98 6.46
C LYS A 47 2.32 -5.00 5.33
N THR A 48 1.44 -4.87 4.35
CA THR A 48 1.42 -5.76 3.18
C THR A 48 2.70 -5.66 2.37
N ILE A 49 3.21 -4.45 2.13
CA ILE A 49 4.47 -4.24 1.39
C ILE A 49 5.67 -4.76 2.19
N SER A 50 5.70 -4.56 3.51
CA SER A 50 6.80 -5.00 4.37
C SER A 50 6.72 -6.46 4.82
N ARG A 51 5.59 -7.14 4.54
CA ARG A 51 5.29 -8.52 4.97
C ARG A 51 5.35 -8.72 6.49
N ILE A 52 4.67 -7.86 7.25
CA ILE A 52 4.52 -7.93 8.72
C ILE A 52 3.06 -7.95 9.16
#